data_AF-A0A914ZCS7-F1
#
_entry.id   AF-A0A914ZCS7-F1
#
_cell.length_a   1.000
_cell.length_b   1.000
_cell.length_c   1.000
_cell.angle_alpha   90.00
_cell.angle_beta   90.00
_cell.angle_gamma   90.00
#
_symmetry.space_group_name_H-M   'P 1'
#
loop_
_entity.id
_entity.type
_entity.pdbx_description
1 polymer ?
#
loop_
_entity_poly.entity_id
_entity_poly.type
_entity_poly.pdbx_seq_one_letter_code
_entity_poly.pdbx_strand_id
1 'polypeptide(L)'
;MELHFSDEKQKMQCYEMWKNSQDYDDLFAYQACTKHALNISSTLFVNGTIRLLRKLTPGWVRDGWLTETQWSPKDFMFHGWKKSKLGEEWEWPFAYHFHISECIYRDPYFSNFKYIPKFVSTNFRIKNLLTQKVKEIEVVYNTTLISRRIICRNGLKPINGICLQNRRQKNILRGPRIQNAIL
;
A
#
# COMPACT_ATOMS: atom_id res chain seq x y z
N MET A 1 15.95 -5.74 -13.74
CA MET A 1 16.17 -6.57 -12.53
C MET A 1 15.31 -7.80 -12.70
N GLU A 2 15.91 -8.94 -13.03
CA GLU A 2 15.18 -10.19 -13.26
C GLU A 2 15.27 -11.06 -12.00
N LEU A 3 14.12 -11.46 -11.48
CA LEU A 3 14.02 -12.46 -10.43
C LEU A 3 14.36 -13.81 -11.05
N HIS A 4 15.44 -14.45 -10.57
CA HIS A 4 15.75 -15.82 -10.98
C HIS A 4 14.90 -16.78 -10.16
N PHE A 5 13.99 -17.46 -10.84
CA PHE A 5 13.21 -18.54 -10.26
C PHE A 5 14.03 -19.83 -10.38
N SER A 6 14.02 -20.65 -9.34
CA SER A 6 14.67 -21.97 -9.37
C SER A 6 14.00 -22.94 -10.33
N ASP A 7 12.76 -22.65 -10.73
CA ASP A 7 11.95 -23.45 -11.64
C ASP A 7 11.13 -22.53 -12.56
N GLU A 8 11.49 -22.50 -13.84
CA GLU A 8 10.79 -21.71 -14.88
C GLU A 8 9.34 -22.16 -15.08
N LYS A 9 9.01 -23.43 -14.81
CA LYS A 9 7.64 -23.92 -14.87
C LYS A 9 6.78 -23.32 -13.76
N GLN A 10 7.30 -23.26 -12.53
CA GLN A 10 6.60 -22.62 -11.41
C GLN A 10 6.44 -21.13 -11.60
N LYS A 11 7.46 -20.45 -12.14
CA LYS A 11 7.36 -19.04 -12.54
C LYS A 11 6.21 -18.79 -13.50
N MET A 12 6.10 -19.60 -14.55
CA MET A 12 5.01 -19.48 -15.53
C MET A 12 3.64 -19.72 -14.90
N GLN A 13 3.52 -20.70 -14.00
CA GLN A 13 2.27 -20.94 -13.27
C GLN A 13 1.86 -19.74 -12.41
N CYS A 14 2.79 -19.17 -11.63
CA CYS A 14 2.49 -17.97 -10.85
C CYS A 14 2.12 -16.79 -11.75
N TYR A 15 2.79 -16.64 -12.90
CA TYR A 15 2.50 -15.58 -13.85
C TYR A 15 1.10 -15.70 -14.47
N GLU A 16 0.66 -16.93 -14.78
CA GLU A 16 -0.71 -17.17 -15.24
C GLU A 16 -1.75 -16.82 -14.17
N MET A 17 -1.49 -17.13 -12.90
CA MET A 17 -2.37 -16.72 -11.79
C MET A 17 -2.49 -15.20 -11.71
N TRP A 18 -1.37 -14.49 -11.82
CA TRP A 18 -1.36 -13.03 -11.85
C TRP A 18 -2.15 -12.47 -13.04
N LYS A 19 -1.92 -13.01 -14.24
CA LYS A 19 -2.59 -12.56 -15.47
C LYS A 19 -4.11 -12.73 -15.42
N ASN A 20 -4.59 -13.75 -14.72
CA ASN A 20 -6.02 -14.06 -14.58
C ASN A 20 -6.64 -13.52 -13.30
N SER A 21 -5.89 -12.78 -12.48
CA SER A 21 -6.38 -12.25 -11.19
C SER A 21 -7.49 -11.22 -11.39
N GLN A 22 -8.60 -11.40 -10.67
CA GLN A 22 -9.77 -10.51 -10.69
C GLN A 22 -10.00 -9.80 -9.35
N ASP A 23 -9.49 -10.36 -8.26
CA ASP A 23 -9.67 -9.81 -6.92
C ASP A 23 -8.41 -9.95 -6.03
N TYR A 24 -8.54 -9.56 -4.76
CA TYR A 24 -7.45 -9.61 -3.79
C TYR A 24 -7.07 -11.03 -3.40
N ASP A 25 -8.00 -11.98 -3.42
CA ASP A 25 -7.71 -13.37 -3.07
C ASP A 25 -6.84 -14.01 -4.16
N ASP A 26 -7.12 -13.71 -5.43
CA ASP A 26 -6.25 -14.09 -6.56
C ASP A 26 -4.85 -13.49 -6.42
N LEU A 27 -4.75 -12.21 -6.03
CA LEU A 27 -3.46 -11.55 -5.80
C LEU A 27 -2.70 -12.18 -4.62
N PHE A 28 -3.39 -12.59 -3.55
CA PHE A 28 -2.76 -13.32 -2.45
C PHE A 28 -2.28 -14.70 -2.89
N ALA A 29 -3.06 -15.40 -3.72
CA ALA A 29 -2.67 -16.69 -4.29
C ALA A 29 -1.43 -16.57 -5.18
N TYR A 30 -1.37 -15.55 -6.05
CA TYR A 30 -0.17 -15.22 -6.82
C TYR A 30 1.04 -14.92 -5.92
N GLN A 31 0.85 -14.12 -4.86
CA GLN A 31 1.92 -13.79 -3.92
C GLN A 31 2.46 -15.05 -3.21
N ALA A 32 1.58 -15.96 -2.80
CA ALA A 32 1.94 -17.22 -2.18
C ALA A 32 2.71 -18.12 -3.16
N CYS A 33 2.22 -18.24 -4.40
CA CYS A 33 2.89 -18.97 -5.47
C CYS A 33 4.31 -18.44 -5.71
N THR A 34 4.45 -17.12 -5.86
CA THR A 34 5.75 -16.47 -6.10
C THR A 34 6.73 -16.72 -4.96
N LYS A 35 6.26 -16.65 -3.71
CA LYS A 35 7.09 -16.97 -2.52
C LYS A 35 7.56 -18.42 -2.53
N HIS A 36 6.67 -19.34 -2.89
CA HIS A 36 7.00 -20.76 -3.01
C HIS A 36 7.99 -21.03 -4.14
N ALA A 37 7.75 -20.45 -5.33
CA ALA A 37 8.58 -20.63 -6.53
C ALA A 37 9.98 -20.04 -6.40
N LEU A 38 10.14 -19.02 -5.55
CA LEU A 38 11.44 -18.45 -5.20
C LEU A 38 12.10 -19.18 -4.00
N ASN A 39 11.49 -20.27 -3.51
CA ASN A 39 11.88 -21.01 -2.32
C ASN A 39 12.16 -20.09 -1.11
N ILE A 40 11.35 -19.04 -0.96
CA ILE A 40 11.56 -18.02 0.05
C ILE A 40 11.10 -18.57 1.41
N SER A 41 12.03 -19.20 2.12
CA SER A 41 11.97 -19.26 3.58
C SER A 41 12.25 -17.86 4.14
N SER A 42 11.83 -17.65 5.38
CA SER A 42 11.49 -16.34 5.93
C SER A 42 12.62 -15.27 5.97
N THR A 43 13.85 -15.59 5.57
CA THR A 43 15.00 -14.68 5.51
C THR A 43 15.96 -15.09 4.39
N LEU A 44 15.71 -14.66 3.15
CA LEU A 44 16.56 -14.97 2.01
C LEU A 44 16.90 -13.72 1.19
N PHE A 45 18.14 -13.69 0.74
CA PHE A 45 18.59 -12.80 -0.33
C PHE A 45 18.39 -13.53 -1.66
N VAL A 46 17.52 -13.02 -2.52
CA VAL A 46 17.44 -13.49 -3.92
C VAL A 46 18.63 -12.86 -4.66
N ASN A 47 19.57 -13.68 -5.10
CA ASN A 47 20.77 -13.30 -5.86
C ASN A 47 21.57 -12.13 -5.25
N GLY A 48 21.62 -12.03 -3.92
CA GLY A 48 22.35 -10.95 -3.22
C GLY A 48 21.77 -9.53 -3.40
N THR A 49 20.65 -9.37 -4.11
CA THR A 49 20.09 -8.05 -4.46
C THR A 49 18.77 -7.75 -3.76
N ILE A 50 17.98 -8.76 -3.41
CA ILE A 50 16.66 -8.57 -2.79
C ILE A 50 16.60 -9.35 -1.48
N ARG A 51 16.57 -8.64 -0.35
CA ARG A 51 16.34 -9.23 0.98
C ARG A 51 14.84 -9.27 1.26
N LEU A 52 14.25 -10.45 1.31
CA LEU A 52 12.90 -10.60 1.85
C LEU A 52 12.97 -10.68 3.36
N LEU A 53 12.49 -9.64 4.01
CA LEU A 53 12.34 -9.63 5.46
C LEU A 53 11.18 -10.55 5.84
N ARG A 54 11.34 -11.29 6.95
CA ARG A 54 10.22 -11.90 7.67
C ARG A 54 9.13 -10.83 7.82
N LYS A 55 7.86 -11.24 7.88
CA LYS A 55 6.78 -10.36 8.34
C LYS A 55 7.02 -10.06 9.83
N LEU A 56 8.03 -9.25 10.12
CA LEU A 56 8.45 -8.86 11.46
C LEU A 56 7.57 -7.69 11.81
N THR A 57 6.71 -7.93 12.79
CA THR A 57 5.91 -6.92 13.48
C THR A 57 4.88 -6.18 12.61
N PRO A 58 3.72 -5.79 13.19
CA PRO A 58 2.72 -5.02 12.47
C PRO A 58 3.27 -3.62 12.21
N GLY A 59 3.84 -3.43 11.03
CA GLY A 59 4.31 -2.15 10.53
C GLY A 59 3.45 -1.69 9.37
N TRP A 60 2.93 -0.46 9.42
CA TRP A 60 2.01 0.04 8.41
C TRP A 60 2.76 0.62 7.20
N VAL A 61 2.31 0.26 6.01
CA VAL A 61 2.65 1.00 4.78
C VAL A 61 1.50 1.94 4.49
N ARG A 62 1.80 3.23 4.31
CA ARG A 62 0.76 4.25 4.10
C ARG A 62 1.26 5.41 3.27
N ASP A 63 0.36 6.13 2.63
CA ASP A 63 0.71 7.34 1.91
C ASP A 63 1.00 8.50 2.88
N GLY A 64 2.08 9.25 2.62
CA GLY A 64 2.48 10.37 3.48
C GLY A 64 1.45 11.51 3.55
N TRP A 65 0.70 11.74 2.47
CA TRP A 65 -0.30 12.82 2.39
C TRP A 65 -1.47 12.64 3.35
N LEU A 66 -1.74 11.41 3.79
CA LEU A 66 -2.81 11.11 4.75
C LEU A 66 -2.54 11.65 6.16
N THR A 67 -1.27 11.91 6.49
CA THR A 67 -0.83 12.26 7.85
C THR A 67 0.13 13.43 7.85
N GLU A 68 -0.03 14.37 6.91
CA GLU A 68 0.83 15.57 6.81
C GLU A 68 2.32 15.22 6.75
N THR A 69 2.69 14.11 6.11
CA THR A 69 4.06 13.56 6.05
C THR A 69 4.69 13.15 7.38
N GLN A 70 3.94 13.20 8.48
CA GLN A 70 4.42 12.78 9.78
C GLN A 70 4.52 11.25 9.83
N TRP A 71 5.54 10.71 10.49
CA TRP A 71 5.92 9.32 10.71
C TRP A 71 5.62 8.86 12.13
N SER A 72 5.18 7.62 12.32
CA SER A 72 4.97 6.98 13.62
C SER A 72 5.94 5.81 13.80
N PRO A 73 6.38 5.50 15.04
CA PRO A 73 7.18 4.30 15.31
C PRO A 73 6.53 2.95 14.91
N LYS A 74 5.22 2.93 14.62
CA LYS A 74 4.51 1.75 14.09
C LYS A 74 4.46 1.69 12.56
N ASP A 75 4.97 2.70 11.88
CA ASP A 75 5.04 2.65 10.42
C ASP A 75 6.23 1.80 9.97
N PHE A 76 6.05 1.10 8.86
CA PHE A 76 7.09 0.34 8.19
C PHE A 76 7.76 1.14 7.07
N MET A 77 6.97 1.77 6.20
CA MET A 77 7.43 2.72 5.16
C MET A 77 6.30 3.61 4.68
N PHE A 78 6.62 4.73 4.02
CA PHE A 78 5.63 5.46 3.24
C PHE A 78 5.55 4.90 1.82
N HIS A 79 4.32 4.69 1.37
CA HIS A 79 4.03 4.40 -0.02
C HIS A 79 4.10 5.68 -0.85
N GLY A 80 4.46 5.54 -2.13
CA GLY A 80 4.38 6.62 -3.11
C GLY A 80 5.52 7.64 -3.08
N TRP A 81 6.56 7.47 -2.26
CA TRP A 81 7.75 8.34 -2.32
C TRP A 81 8.57 8.08 -3.58
N LYS A 82 8.40 8.98 -4.56
CA LYS A 82 9.15 8.96 -5.82
C LYS A 82 10.32 9.94 -5.73
N LYS A 83 11.51 9.49 -6.12
CA LYS A 83 12.72 10.34 -6.17
C LYS A 83 12.48 11.63 -6.99
N SER A 84 11.72 11.53 -8.08
CA SER A 84 11.38 12.66 -8.95
C SER A 84 10.49 13.72 -8.30
N LYS A 85 9.95 13.47 -7.09
CA LYS A 85 9.07 14.38 -6.36
C LYS A 85 9.71 14.95 -5.09
N LEU A 86 10.99 14.64 -4.85
CA LEU A 86 11.76 15.19 -3.74
C LEU A 86 12.11 16.66 -4.02
N GLY A 87 11.82 17.55 -3.06
CA GLY A 87 12.05 19.00 -3.16
C GLY A 87 10.91 19.80 -3.80
N GLU A 88 9.98 19.13 -4.49
CA GLU A 88 8.76 19.75 -5.03
C GLU A 88 7.55 19.50 -4.13
N GLU A 89 7.21 18.23 -3.93
CA GLU A 89 6.03 17.80 -3.18
C GLU A 89 6.40 17.25 -1.81
N TRP A 90 7.59 16.68 -1.67
CA TRP A 90 8.04 16.01 -0.45
C TRP A 90 9.46 16.40 -0.09
N GLU A 91 9.71 16.68 1.18
CA GLU A 91 11.07 16.82 1.69
C GLU A 91 11.73 15.46 1.89
N TRP A 92 13.07 15.43 1.82
CA TRP A 92 13.83 14.24 2.19
C TRP A 92 13.58 13.91 3.68
N PRO A 93 13.03 12.72 4.00
CA PRO A 93 12.47 12.44 5.32
C PRO A 93 13.48 11.77 6.26
N PHE A 94 14.62 11.31 5.73
CA PHE A 94 15.64 10.60 6.47
C PHE A 94 16.76 11.54 6.92
N ALA A 95 17.25 11.34 8.15
CA ALA A 95 18.34 12.13 8.70
C ALA A 95 19.70 11.83 8.02
N TYR A 96 19.82 10.68 7.36
CA TYR A 96 21.05 10.23 6.70
C TYR A 96 20.75 9.68 5.30
N HIS A 97 21.78 9.60 4.47
CA HIS A 97 21.69 8.89 3.21
C HIS A 97 21.59 7.39 3.44
N PHE A 98 20.83 6.72 2.57
CA PHE A 98 20.60 5.29 2.68
C PHE A 98 21.82 4.53 2.17
N HIS A 99 22.43 3.70 3.02
CA HIS A 99 23.59 2.88 2.66
C HIS A 99 23.15 1.43 2.37
N ILE A 100 23.05 1.08 1.09
CA ILE A 100 22.61 -0.25 0.63
C ILE A 100 23.47 -1.37 1.24
N SER A 101 24.77 -1.16 1.43
CA SER A 101 25.70 -2.11 2.04
C SER A 101 25.31 -2.47 3.49
N GLU A 102 24.68 -1.55 4.23
CA GLU A 102 24.24 -1.80 5.60
C GLU A 102 22.98 -2.67 5.68
N CYS A 103 22.16 -2.70 4.62
CA CYS A 103 20.98 -3.57 4.54
C CYS A 103 21.33 -5.06 4.42
N ILE A 104 22.52 -5.36 3.91
CA ILE A 104 22.95 -6.73 3.60
C ILE A 104 23.52 -7.41 4.86
N TYR A 105 24.30 -6.67 5.66
CA TYR A 105 25.17 -7.28 6.67
C TYR A 105 24.85 -6.95 8.13
N ARG A 106 23.97 -5.98 8.43
CA ARG A 106 23.69 -5.60 9.83
C ARG A 106 22.21 -5.68 10.16
N ASP A 107 21.92 -6.49 11.19
CA ASP A 107 20.91 -6.14 12.16
C ASP A 107 21.53 -5.04 13.05
N PRO A 108 20.93 -3.85 13.17
CA PRO A 108 19.59 -3.52 12.73
C PRO A 108 19.52 -2.72 11.43
N TYR A 109 18.83 -3.29 10.44
CA TYR A 109 18.50 -2.64 9.17
C TYR A 109 17.73 -1.31 9.36
N PHE A 110 17.11 -1.11 10.53
CA PHE A 110 16.41 0.13 10.89
C PHE A 110 17.35 1.33 11.11
N SER A 111 18.67 1.13 11.23
CA SER A 111 19.64 2.24 11.29
C SER A 111 19.56 3.15 10.06
N ASN A 112 19.31 2.57 8.89
CA ASN A 112 19.13 3.26 7.62
C ASN A 112 17.80 4.04 7.52
N PHE A 113 16.82 3.72 8.38
CA PHE A 113 15.48 4.32 8.35
C PHE A 113 15.30 5.33 9.49
N LYS A 114 16.36 6.06 9.84
CA LYS A 114 16.28 7.10 10.86
C LYS A 114 15.65 8.37 10.28
N TYR A 115 14.40 8.62 10.63
CA TYR A 115 13.65 9.80 10.21
C TYR A 115 14.14 11.08 10.89
N ILE A 116 14.03 12.21 10.18
CA ILE A 116 14.30 13.53 10.77
C ILE A 116 13.27 13.76 11.89
N PRO A 117 13.68 14.16 13.11
CA PRO A 117 12.78 14.28 14.26
C PRO A 117 11.52 15.13 14.01
N LYS A 118 11.60 16.15 13.15
CA LYS A 118 10.45 17.00 12.80
C LYS A 118 9.30 16.26 12.11
N PHE A 119 9.61 15.16 11.43
CA PHE A 119 8.59 14.30 10.83
C PHE A 119 8.11 13.23 11.78
N VAL A 120 8.79 12.96 12.90
CA VAL A 120 8.36 11.91 13.84
C VAL A 120 7.24 12.42 14.75
N SER A 121 6.21 11.61 14.90
CA SER A 121 4.97 11.92 15.62
C SER A 121 4.53 10.70 16.44
N THR A 122 3.55 10.91 17.33
CA THR A 122 3.06 9.84 18.20
C THR A 122 2.06 8.96 17.46
N ASN A 123 2.00 7.67 17.83
CA ASN A 123 0.98 6.74 17.31
C ASN A 123 -0.45 7.29 17.47
N PHE A 124 -0.71 7.98 18.59
CA PHE A 124 -2.00 8.61 18.86
C PHE A 124 -2.33 9.71 17.86
N ARG A 125 -1.39 10.63 17.60
CA ARG A 125 -1.58 11.71 16.62
C ARG A 125 -1.81 11.16 15.21
N ILE A 126 -0.98 10.20 14.78
CA ILE A 126 -1.13 9.57 13.47
C ILE A 126 -2.51 8.88 13.33
N LYS A 127 -2.95 8.14 14.36
CA LYS A 127 -4.27 7.50 14.36
C LYS A 127 -5.41 8.53 14.27
N ASN A 128 -5.29 9.68 14.93
CA ASN A 128 -6.28 10.75 14.86
C ASN A 128 -6.37 11.37 13.47
N LEU A 129 -5.22 11.67 12.83
CA LEU A 129 -5.17 12.18 11.46
C LEU A 129 -5.83 11.20 10.47
N LEU A 130 -5.49 9.92 10.57
CA LEU A 130 -6.09 8.88 9.74
C LEU A 130 -7.62 8.79 9.96
N THR A 131 -8.07 8.85 11.21
CA THR A 131 -9.51 8.81 11.53
C THR A 131 -10.24 10.03 10.97
N GLN A 132 -9.64 11.21 11.03
CA GLN A 132 -10.20 12.43 10.42
C GLN A 132 -10.28 12.29 8.90
N LYS A 133 -9.22 11.80 8.24
CA LYS A 133 -9.23 11.56 6.79
C LYS A 133 -10.28 10.54 6.36
N VAL A 134 -10.47 9.46 7.12
CA VAL A 134 -11.55 8.50 6.85
C VAL A 134 -12.91 9.19 6.90
N LYS A 135 -13.19 9.99 7.94
CA LYS A 135 -14.45 10.73 8.07
C LYS A 135 -14.66 11.72 6.91
N GLU A 136 -13.62 12.47 6.54
CA GLU A 136 -13.66 13.39 5.40
C GLU A 136 -14.02 12.66 4.10
N ILE A 137 -13.34 11.55 3.82
CA ILE A 137 -13.58 10.73 2.63
C ILE A 137 -14.99 10.13 2.65
N GLU A 138 -15.47 9.65 3.80
CA GLU A 138 -16.83 9.12 3.95
C GLU A 138 -17.89 10.17 3.64
N VAL A 139 -17.72 11.41 4.10
CA VAL A 139 -18.64 12.52 3.77
C VAL A 139 -18.63 12.80 2.28
N VAL A 140 -17.45 12.93 1.67
CA VAL A 140 -17.31 13.18 0.22
C VAL A 140 -17.95 12.07 -0.60
N TYR A 141 -17.69 10.81 -0.23
CA TYR A 141 -18.25 9.65 -0.90
C TYR A 141 -19.78 9.62 -0.82
N ASN A 142 -20.34 9.85 0.37
CA ASN A 142 -21.78 9.86 0.58
C ASN A 142 -22.46 11.01 -0.17
N THR A 143 -21.91 12.22 -0.13
CA THR A 143 -22.43 13.37 -0.89
C THR A 143 -22.38 13.09 -2.38
N THR A 144 -21.28 12.55 -2.90
CA THR A 144 -21.13 12.20 -4.31
C THR A 144 -22.15 11.12 -4.72
N LEU A 145 -22.37 10.10 -3.88
CA LEU A 145 -23.39 9.09 -4.11
C LEU A 145 -24.82 9.66 -4.11
N ILE A 146 -25.13 10.58 -3.20
CA ILE A 146 -26.43 11.26 -3.14
C ILE A 146 -26.64 12.09 -4.41
N SER A 147 -25.67 12.92 -4.80
CA SER A 147 -25.73 13.72 -6.02
C SER A 147 -25.93 12.83 -7.25
N ARG A 148 -25.19 11.73 -7.37
CA ARG A 148 -25.39 10.74 -8.45
C ARG A 148 -26.80 10.16 -8.45
N ARG A 149 -27.37 9.82 -7.28
CA ARG A 149 -28.75 9.31 -7.19
C ARG A 149 -29.79 10.34 -7.62
N ILE A 150 -29.62 11.61 -7.25
CA ILE A 150 -30.56 12.68 -7.61
C ILE A 150 -30.51 12.93 -9.13
N ILE A 151 -29.30 13.07 -9.70
CA ILE A 151 -29.08 13.24 -11.14
C ILE A 151 -29.78 12.11 -11.92
N CYS A 152 -29.58 10.87 -11.50
CA CYS A 152 -30.19 9.71 -12.14
C CYS A 152 -31.70 9.61 -11.96
N ARG A 153 -32.26 10.05 -10.81
CA ARG A 153 -33.72 10.12 -10.62
C ARG A 153 -34.38 11.14 -11.53
N ASN A 154 -33.68 12.24 -11.83
CA ASN A 154 -34.16 13.29 -12.73
C ASN A 154 -33.90 12.96 -14.22
N GLY A 155 -33.53 11.72 -14.54
CA GLY A 155 -33.30 11.28 -15.93
C GLY A 155 -31.99 11.80 -16.55
N LEU A 156 -31.14 12.47 -15.78
CA LEU A 156 -29.87 13.01 -16.24
C LEU A 156 -28.74 11.99 -16.04
N LYS A 157 -27.72 12.03 -16.91
CA LYS A 157 -26.50 11.21 -16.77
C LYS A 157 -25.42 11.98 -15.99
N PRO A 158 -24.76 11.37 -14.97
CA PRO A 158 -23.64 11.99 -14.30
C PRO A 158 -22.44 12.19 -15.23
N ILE A 159 -21.72 13.31 -15.07
CA ILE A 159 -20.58 13.70 -15.92
C ILE A 159 -19.45 12.66 -15.92
N ASN A 160 -19.32 11.82 -14.87
CA ASN A 160 -18.31 10.75 -14.77
C ASN A 160 -18.85 9.49 -14.06
N GLY A 161 -20.05 9.01 -14.41
CA GLY A 161 -20.57 7.80 -13.78
C GLY A 161 -21.81 7.21 -14.43
N ILE A 162 -22.01 5.91 -14.24
CA ILE A 162 -23.21 5.19 -14.66
C ILE A 162 -24.26 5.36 -13.57
N CYS A 163 -25.50 5.63 -13.96
CA CYS A 163 -26.63 5.52 -13.06
C CYS A 163 -26.74 4.07 -12.56
N LEU A 164 -26.42 3.84 -11.29
CA LEU A 164 -26.44 2.52 -10.67
C LEU A 164 -27.90 2.04 -10.58
N GLN A 165 -28.40 1.43 -11.66
CA GLN A 165 -29.79 0.98 -11.76
C GLN A 165 -30.05 -0.33 -11.00
N ASN A 166 -29.01 -1.07 -10.55
CA ASN A 166 -29.20 -2.39 -9.95
C ASN A 166 -28.37 -2.66 -8.68
N ARG A 167 -28.97 -3.37 -7.71
CA ARG A 167 -28.36 -3.78 -6.43
C ARG A 167 -27.02 -4.54 -6.60
N ARG A 168 -26.79 -5.23 -7.74
CA ARG A 168 -25.53 -5.95 -8.04
C ARG A 168 -24.31 -5.03 -8.18
N GLN A 169 -24.46 -3.79 -8.66
CA GLN A 169 -23.33 -2.84 -8.79
C GLN A 169 -22.96 -2.16 -7.45
N LYS A 170 -23.77 -2.30 -6.40
CA LYS A 170 -23.44 -1.78 -5.06
C LYS A 170 -22.26 -2.53 -4.41
N ASN A 171 -21.96 -3.75 -4.86
CA ASN A 171 -20.84 -4.54 -4.33
C ASN A 171 -19.50 -4.20 -5.02
N ILE A 172 -19.52 -3.64 -6.22
CA ILE A 172 -18.31 -3.26 -6.98
C ILE A 172 -17.67 -1.98 -6.41
N LEU A 173 -18.49 -1.07 -5.85
CA LEU A 173 -18.04 0.17 -5.20
C LEU A 173 -17.89 0.05 -3.68
N ARG A 174 -18.33 -1.06 -3.09
CA ARG A 174 -17.91 -1.44 -1.75
C ARG A 174 -16.54 -2.08 -1.88
N GLY A 175 -15.51 -1.24 -2.10
CA GLY A 175 -14.16 -1.64 -1.73
C GLY A 175 -14.17 -2.22 -0.31
N PRO A 176 -13.27 -3.16 0.01
CA PRO A 176 -13.22 -3.81 1.32
C PRO A 176 -13.28 -2.73 2.40
N ARG A 177 -14.10 -2.96 3.44
CA ARG A 177 -14.26 -2.02 4.56
C ARG A 177 -12.88 -1.57 5.01
N ILE A 178 -12.60 -0.28 4.83
CA ILE A 178 -11.37 0.40 5.26
C ILE A 178 -11.04 0.09 6.74
N GLN A 179 -12.04 -0.32 7.53
CA GLN A 179 -11.90 -0.76 8.91
C GLN A 179 -10.91 -1.94 9.13
N ASN A 180 -10.74 -2.85 8.17
CA ASN A 180 -9.80 -3.98 8.35
C ASN A 180 -8.37 -3.67 7.86
N ALA A 181 -8.14 -2.47 7.31
CA ALA A 181 -6.83 -1.97 6.92
C ALA A 181 -6.35 -0.82 7.82
N ILE A 182 -6.97 -0.62 8.99
CA ILE A 182 -6.62 0.46 9.95
C ILE A 182 -6.39 -0.07 11.39
N LEU A 183 -6.54 -1.38 11.65
CA LEU A 183 -6.32 -1.99 12.97
C LEU A 183 -5.16 -2.97 13.01
#